data_AF-A0A2V5RZX5-F1
#
_entry.id   AF-A0A2V5RZX5-F1
#
_cell.length_a   1.000
_cell.length_b   1.000
_cell.length_c   1.000
_cell.angle_alpha   90.00
_cell.angle_beta   90.00
_cell.angle_gamma   90.00
#
_symmetry.space_group_name_H-M   'P 1'
#
loop_
_entity.id
_entity.type
_entity.pdbx_description
1 polymer ?
#
loop_
_entity_poly.entity_id
_entity_poly.type
_entity_poly.pdbx_seq_one_letter_code
_entity_poly.pdbx_strand_id
1 'polypeptide(L)' 'TDQTQTPVEFIRDPFGNSYGYSTAYQYDIDQGINPTHGYNPTFDLLSTDGGTTTNDVAGWIKNW' A
#
# COMPACT_ATOMS: atom_id res chain seq x y z
N THR A 1 12.03 29.64 -15.25
CA THR A 1 12.24 28.64 -14.18
C THR A 1 11.66 27.34 -14.67
N ASP A 2 12.51 26.34 -14.86
CA ASP A 2 12.06 25.03 -15.31
C ASP A 2 11.37 24.32 -14.13
N GLN A 3 10.07 24.12 -14.27
CA GLN A 3 9.20 23.36 -13.39
C GLN A 3 8.43 22.33 -14.22
N THR A 4 9.09 21.67 -15.18
CA THR A 4 8.53 20.42 -15.72
C THR A 4 8.76 19.30 -14.71
N GLN A 5 8.07 19.37 -13.56
CA GLN A 5 7.96 18.23 -12.67
C GLN A 5 6.93 17.29 -13.29
N THR A 6 7.38 16.11 -13.72
CA THR A 6 6.48 15.02 -14.08
C THR A 6 5.55 14.79 -12.89
N PRO A 7 4.21 14.84 -13.07
CA PRO A 7 3.29 14.57 -12.00
C PRO A 7 3.61 13.21 -11.37
N VAL A 8 3.79 13.18 -10.05
CA VAL A 8 3.93 11.91 -9.31
C VAL A 8 2.53 11.35 -9.17
N GLU A 9 2.17 10.41 -10.04
CA GLU A 9 0.85 9.78 -10.03
C GLU A 9 0.67 8.82 -8.84
N PHE A 10 1.77 8.19 -8.41
CA PHE A 10 1.79 7.25 -7.28
C PHE A 10 3.20 7.11 -6.71
N ILE A 11 3.28 6.66 -5.46
CA ILE A 11 4.53 6.25 -4.81
C ILE A 11 4.81 4.81 -5.26
N ARG A 12 6.07 4.52 -5.61
CA ARG A 12 6.51 3.20 -6.04
C ARG A 12 7.32 2.50 -4.96
N ASP A 13 7.15 1.19 -4.87
CA ASP A 13 8.00 0.30 -4.09
C ASP A 13 9.40 0.15 -4.74
N PRO A 14 10.39 -0.43 -4.05
CA PRO A 14 11.73 -0.68 -4.60
C PRO A 14 11.75 -1.60 -5.84
N PHE A 15 10.66 -2.31 -6.11
CA PHE A 15 10.51 -3.23 -7.24
C PHE A 15 9.84 -2.56 -8.45
N GLY A 16 9.41 -1.31 -8.31
CA GLY A 16 8.81 -0.48 -9.35
C GLY A 16 7.29 -0.54 -9.42
N ASN A 17 6.61 -1.28 -8.54
CA ASN A 17 5.15 -1.35 -8.47
C ASN A 17 4.59 -0.19 -7.65
N SER A 18 3.35 0.23 -7.95
CA SER A 18 2.66 1.23 -7.14
C SER A 18 2.26 0.65 -5.80
N TYR A 19 2.44 1.41 -4.71
CA TYR A 19 1.85 1.03 -3.42
C TYR A 19 0.32 1.10 -3.49
N GLY A 20 -0.35 0.10 -2.92
CA GLY A 20 -1.73 0.24 -2.46
C GLY A 20 -1.79 1.08 -1.18
N TYR A 21 -2.92 1.70 -0.90
CA TYR A 21 -3.14 2.51 0.30
C TYR A 21 -4.43 2.10 1.00
N SER A 22 -4.41 2.06 2.33
CA SER A 22 -5.60 1.76 3.12
C SER A 22 -5.56 2.45 4.47
N THR A 23 -6.71 2.91 4.94
CA THR A 23 -6.91 3.26 6.36
C THR A 23 -7.51 2.12 7.16
N ALA A 24 -8.00 1.06 6.51
CA ALA A 24 -8.53 -0.10 7.23
C ALA A 24 -7.41 -0.85 7.92
N TYR A 25 -7.72 -1.44 9.07
CA TYR A 25 -6.77 -2.28 9.78
C TYR A 25 -6.28 -3.42 8.87
N GLN A 26 -4.96 -3.50 8.70
CA GLN A 26 -4.31 -4.46 7.79
C GLN A 26 -4.83 -5.89 7.97
N TYR A 27 -4.98 -6.36 9.21
CA TYR A 27 -5.40 -7.74 9.46
C TYR A 27 -6.75 -8.05 8.81
N ASP A 28 -7.70 -7.10 8.82
CA ASP A 28 -9.01 -7.32 8.21
C ASP A 28 -8.91 -7.45 6.68
N ILE A 29 -8.00 -6.68 6.06
CA ILE A 29 -7.71 -6.79 4.63
C ILE A 29 -7.04 -8.13 4.31
N ASP A 30 -6.03 -8.53 5.09
CA ASP A 30 -5.30 -9.78 4.89
C ASP A 30 -6.21 -11.00 5.04
N GLN A 31 -7.27 -10.92 5.86
CA GLN A 31 -8.29 -11.96 5.99
C GLN A 31 -9.41 -11.89 4.93
N GLY A 32 -9.42 -10.86 4.06
CA GLY A 32 -10.45 -10.66 3.05
C GLY A 32 -11.84 -10.40 3.63
N ILE A 33 -11.91 -9.92 4.88
CA ILE A 33 -13.17 -9.62 5.57
C ILE A 33 -13.49 -8.13 5.48
N ASN A 34 -14.77 -7.79 5.62
CA ASN A 34 -15.13 -6.39 5.81
C ASN A 34 -14.45 -5.86 7.08
N PRO A 35 -13.85 -4.64 7.05
CA PRO A 35 -13.21 -4.06 8.21
C PRO A 35 -14.16 -4.05 9.41
N THR A 36 -13.74 -4.73 10.48
CA THR A 36 -14.44 -4.78 11.76
C THR A 36 -13.73 -3.94 12.81
N HIS A 37 -12.44 -3.67 12.58
CA HIS A 37 -11.67 -2.72 13.35
C HIS A 37 -11.88 -1.30 12.80
N GLY A 38 -11.60 -0.31 13.64
CA GLY A 38 -11.64 1.10 13.24
C GLY A 38 -10.63 1.42 12.13
N TYR A 39 -10.81 2.58 11.50
CA TYR A 39 -9.90 3.09 10.48
C TYR A 39 -8.81 3.97 11.11
N ASN A 40 -7.58 3.84 10.62
CA ASN A 40 -6.47 4.70 10.97
C ASN A 40 -6.69 6.13 10.44
N PRO A 41 -6.25 7.16 11.19
CA PRO A 41 -6.30 8.54 10.72
C PRO A 41 -5.31 8.80 9.56
N THR A 42 -4.32 7.93 9.40
CA THR A 42 -3.31 7.93 8.33
C THR A 42 -3.44 6.66 7.48
N PHE A 43 -2.96 6.72 6.24
CA PHE A 43 -2.92 5.55 5.36
C PHE A 43 -1.69 4.70 5.66
N ASP A 44 -1.87 3.38 5.69
CA ASP A 44 -0.82 2.38 5.56
C ASP A 44 -0.60 2.06 4.08
N LEU A 45 0.63 1.67 3.71
CA LEU A 45 1.01 1.32 2.34
C LEU A 45 1.16 -0.19 2.18
N LEU A 46 0.63 -0.73 1.08
CA LEU A 46 0.71 -2.13 0.69
C LEU A 46 1.60 -2.30 -0.55
N SER A 47 2.58 -3.20 -0.48
CA SER A 47 3.49 -3.56 -1.58
C SER A 47 3.35 -5.04 -1.90
N THR A 48 3.50 -5.41 -3.18
CA THR A 48 3.60 -6.82 -3.56
C THR A 48 4.95 -7.44 -3.19
N ASP A 49 5.90 -6.61 -2.73
CA ASP A 49 7.27 -6.97 -2.36
C ASP A 49 8.03 -7.68 -3.50
N GLY A 50 7.72 -7.28 -4.74
CA GLY A 50 8.28 -7.91 -5.94
C GLY A 50 7.68 -9.29 -6.23
N GLY A 51 6.63 -9.68 -5.50
CA GLY A 51 5.84 -10.87 -5.73
C GLY A 51 5.22 -10.88 -7.13
N THR A 52 5.25 -12.05 -7.76
CA THR A 52 4.74 -12.29 -9.12
C THR A 52 3.70 -13.41 -9.16
N THR A 53 3.46 -14.05 -8.03
CA THR A 53 2.57 -15.21 -7.87
C THR A 53 1.58 -14.97 -6.73
N THR A 54 0.52 -15.77 -6.69
CA THR A 54 -0.50 -15.68 -5.63
C THR A 54 -0.03 -16.15 -4.26
N ASN A 55 1.12 -16.83 -4.19
CA ASN A 55 1.69 -17.31 -2.92
C ASN A 55 2.67 -16.31 -2.31
N ASP A 56 3.01 -15.25 -3.04
CA ASP A 56 3.88 -14.21 -2.54
C ASP A 56 3.13 -13.39 -1.49
N VAL A 57 3.77 -13.16 -0.36
CA VAL A 57 3.17 -12.46 0.77
C VAL A 57 3.41 -10.96 0.59
N ALA A 58 2.33 -10.21 0.52
CA ALA A 58 2.39 -8.76 0.40
C ALA A 58 2.95 -8.11 1.68
N GLY A 59 3.74 -7.06 1.50
CA GLY A 59 4.37 -6.29 2.57
C GLY A 59 3.58 -5.05 2.91
N TRP A 60 3.48 -4.75 4.20
CA TRP A 60 2.80 -3.56 4.68
C TRP A 60 3.76 -2.62 5.40
N ILE A 61 3.77 -1.36 4.98
CA ILE A 61 4.47 -0.28 5.66
C ILE A 61 3.42 0.48 6.45
N LYS A 62 3.50 0.36 7.77
CA LYS A 62 2.51 0.95 8.65
C LYS A 62 2.94 2.34 9.12
N ASN A 63 1.98 3.25 9.20
CA ASN A 63 2.22 4.66 9.55
C ASN A 63 1.58 5.03 10.90
N TRP A 64 1.96 4.29 11.95
CA TRP A 64 1.58 4.48 13.36
C TRP A 64 2.79 4.42 14.29
#